data_AF-A0A1B8WH48-F1
#
_entry.id   AF-A0A1B8WH48-F1
#
_cell.length_a   1.000
_cell.length_b   1.000
_cell.length_c   1.000
_cell.angle_alpha   90.00
_cell.angle_beta   90.00
_cell.angle_gamma   90.00
#
_symmetry.space_group_name_H-M   'P 1'
#
loop_
_entity.id
_entity.type
_entity.pdbx_description
1 polymer ?
#
loop_
_entity_poly.entity_id
_entity_poly.type
_entity_poly.pdbx_seq_one_letter_code
_entity_poly.pdbx_strand_id
1 'polypeptide(L)'
;MKMYANKRIQTAFTLLYPVIIFWLLSIGHALNSWLIPAIVTLLFCFLWGNLRYLFFSNMLMWFIAVPVWWIIESGKEGQGAAIFAASLPFIVLVFVVIVLLPEILIVVIRNEIVKKFR
;
A
#
# COMPACT_ATOMS: atom_id res chain seq x y z
N MET A 1 -20.30 9.96 11.58
CA MET A 1 -19.37 9.84 12.73
C MET A 1 -17.99 10.35 12.32
N LYS A 2 -17.34 11.19 13.14
CA LYS A 2 -16.02 11.81 12.83
C LYS A 2 -14.86 10.80 12.96
N MET A 3 -14.86 9.71 12.19
CA MET A 3 -13.69 8.79 12.14
C MET A 3 -12.41 9.53 11.71
N TYR A 4 -12.54 10.58 10.90
CA TYR A 4 -11.43 11.42 10.44
C TYR A 4 -10.84 12.37 11.50
N ALA A 5 -11.51 12.58 12.64
CA ALA A 5 -11.05 13.54 13.65
C ALA A 5 -10.12 12.90 14.70
N ASN A 6 -10.15 11.58 14.84
CA ASN A 6 -9.36 10.90 15.85
C ASN A 6 -8.02 10.43 15.25
N LYS A 7 -6.94 11.13 15.61
CA LYS A 7 -5.56 10.79 15.18
C LYS A 7 -5.21 9.33 15.45
N ARG A 8 -5.68 8.74 16.56
CA ARG A 8 -5.39 7.33 16.91
C ARG A 8 -5.97 6.34 15.91
N ILE A 9 -7.18 6.61 15.42
CA ILE A 9 -7.87 5.75 14.43
C ILE A 9 -7.16 5.84 13.08
N GLN A 10 -6.75 7.04 12.66
CA GLN A 10 -6.00 7.20 11.41
C GLN A 10 -4.62 6.54 11.48
N THR A 11 -3.92 6.63 12.61
CA THR A 11 -2.66 5.90 12.82
C THR A 11 -2.88 4.38 12.79
N ALA A 12 -3.94 3.87 13.42
CA ALA A 12 -4.26 2.44 13.38
C ALA A 12 -4.50 1.95 11.94
N PHE A 13 -5.29 2.65 11.14
CA PHE A 13 -5.49 2.27 9.73
C PHE A 13 -4.21 2.37 8.88
N THR A 14 -3.37 3.37 9.18
CA THR A 14 -2.07 3.55 8.51
C THR A 14 -1.12 2.38 8.77
N LEU A 15 -1.17 1.79 9.97
CA LEU A 15 -0.40 0.60 10.33
C LEU A 15 -1.03 -0.70 9.81
N LEU A 16 -2.36 -0.74 9.75
CA LEU A 16 -3.11 -1.94 9.34
C LEU A 16 -3.02 -2.19 7.83
N TYR A 17 -3.05 -1.13 7.01
CA TYR A 17 -2.97 -1.21 5.56
C TYR A 17 -1.78 -2.03 5.04
N PRO A 18 -0.51 -1.74 5.42
CA PRO A 18 0.64 -2.48 4.90
C PRO A 18 0.60 -3.95 5.30
N VAL A 19 0.08 -4.28 6.50
CA VAL A 19 -0.04 -5.66 6.96
C VAL A 19 -1.08 -6.42 6.14
N ILE A 20 -2.24 -5.82 5.88
CA ILE A 20 -3.32 -6.44 5.10
C ILE A 20 -2.90 -6.61 3.65
N ILE A 21 -2.32 -5.59 3.04
CA ILE A 21 -1.88 -5.63 1.63
C ILE A 21 -0.76 -6.65 1.46
N PHE A 22 0.22 -6.67 2.36
CA PHE A 22 1.29 -7.67 2.33
C PHE A 22 0.72 -9.10 2.45
N TRP A 23 -0.21 -9.32 3.38
CA TRP A 23 -0.86 -10.61 3.55
C TRP A 23 -1.67 -11.03 2.31
N LEU A 24 -2.44 -10.11 1.71
CA LEU A 24 -3.17 -10.35 0.47
C LEU A 24 -2.24 -10.69 -0.70
N LEU A 25 -1.13 -9.96 -0.84
CA LEU A 25 -0.16 -10.17 -1.90
C LEU A 25 0.59 -11.50 -1.73
N SER A 26 0.95 -11.87 -0.49
CA SER A 26 1.55 -13.18 -0.18
C SER A 26 0.61 -14.34 -0.47
N ILE A 27 -0.70 -14.18 -0.26
CA ILE A 27 -1.72 -15.19 -0.59
C ILE A 27 -2.22 -15.05 -2.04
N GLY A 28 -1.77 -14.02 -2.77
CA GLY A 28 -2.27 -13.68 -4.11
C GLY A 28 -2.20 -14.82 -5.12
N HIS A 29 -1.22 -15.73 -4.97
CA HIS A 29 -1.11 -16.94 -5.80
C HIS A 29 -2.31 -17.90 -5.65
N ALA A 30 -2.96 -17.91 -4.48
CA ALA A 30 -4.16 -18.69 -4.22
C ALA A 30 -5.46 -17.95 -4.63
N LEU A 31 -5.45 -16.61 -4.63
CA LEU A 31 -6.65 -15.80 -4.92
C LEU A 31 -6.91 -15.60 -6.40
N ASN A 32 -5.92 -15.84 -7.28
CA ASN A 32 -6.00 -15.73 -8.74
C ASN A 32 -6.58 -14.41 -9.29
N SER A 33 -6.77 -13.39 -8.45
CA SER A 33 -7.50 -12.17 -8.77
C SER A 33 -6.88 -10.96 -8.11
N TRP A 34 -6.46 -10.01 -8.96
CA TRP A 34 -5.97 -8.69 -8.57
C TRP A 34 -7.08 -7.72 -8.12
N LEU A 35 -8.34 -8.14 -8.28
CA LEU A 35 -9.51 -7.32 -8.00
C LEU A 35 -9.72 -7.14 -6.49
N ILE A 36 -9.39 -8.16 -5.69
CA ILE A 36 -9.54 -8.13 -4.22
C ILE A 36 -8.55 -7.14 -3.59
N PRO A 37 -7.23 -7.18 -3.88
CA PRO A 37 -6.30 -6.14 -3.44
C PRO A 37 -6.74 -4.73 -3.84
N ALA A 38 -7.20 -4.56 -5.09
CA ALA A 38 -7.65 -3.26 -5.59
C ALA A 38 -8.83 -2.69 -4.80
N ILE A 39 -9.86 -3.50 -4.51
CA ILE A 39 -11.01 -3.05 -3.70
C ILE A 39 -10.56 -2.68 -2.28
N VAL A 40 -9.69 -3.47 -1.66
CA VAL A 40 -9.16 -3.17 -0.32
C VAL A 40 -8.41 -1.84 -0.33
N THR A 41 -7.53 -1.61 -1.31
CA THR A 41 -6.82 -0.35 -1.49
C THR A 41 -7.78 0.83 -1.65
N LEU A 42 -8.83 0.68 -2.47
CA LEU A 42 -9.86 1.72 -2.61
C LEU A 42 -10.55 2.04 -1.28
N LEU A 43 -10.96 1.02 -0.51
CA LEU A 43 -11.60 1.20 0.80
C LEU A 43 -10.67 1.96 1.77
N PHE A 44 -9.38 1.63 1.78
CA PHE A 44 -8.39 2.33 2.60
C PHE A 44 -8.16 3.78 2.15
N CYS A 45 -8.20 4.05 0.84
CA CYS A 45 -8.18 5.43 0.32
C CYS A 45 -9.33 6.27 0.86
N PHE A 46 -10.53 5.69 1.02
CA PHE A 46 -11.67 6.39 1.63
C PHE A 46 -11.51 6.61 3.14
N LEU A 47 -10.72 5.79 3.83
CA LEU A 47 -10.50 5.86 5.28
C LEU A 47 -9.46 6.93 5.68
N TRP A 48 -8.50 7.24 4.81
CA TRP A 48 -7.51 8.29 5.08
C TRP A 48 -8.09 9.69 4.95
N GLY A 49 -7.87 10.53 5.97
CA GLY A 49 -8.26 11.93 5.92
C GLY A 49 -7.19 12.86 5.35
N ASN A 50 -5.97 12.39 5.14
CA ASN A 50 -4.86 13.22 4.68
C ASN A 50 -3.82 12.37 3.93
N LEU A 51 -3.19 12.96 2.91
CA LEU A 51 -2.12 12.35 2.12
C LEU A 51 -0.93 11.92 2.96
N ARG A 52 -0.63 12.62 4.07
CA ARG A 52 0.46 12.22 4.96
C ARG A 52 0.32 10.78 5.45
N TYR A 53 -0.89 10.35 5.79
CA TYR A 53 -1.12 8.99 6.27
C TYR A 53 -0.92 7.95 5.16
N LEU A 54 -1.35 8.25 3.93
CA LEU A 54 -1.11 7.42 2.76
C LEU A 54 0.40 7.25 2.48
N PHE A 55 1.17 8.34 2.48
CA PHE A 55 2.62 8.25 2.28
C PHE A 55 3.33 7.47 3.39
N PHE A 56 2.98 7.72 4.66
CA PHE A 56 3.54 6.97 5.78
C PHE A 56 3.20 5.49 5.70
N SER A 57 1.97 5.15 5.33
CA SER A 57 1.52 3.76 5.17
C SER A 57 2.29 3.04 4.07
N ASN A 58 2.43 3.68 2.91
CA ASN A 58 3.16 3.13 1.77
C ASN A 58 4.67 3.00 2.05
N MET A 59 5.30 4.00 2.68
CA MET A 59 6.70 3.86 3.12
C MET A 59 6.88 2.70 4.09
N LEU A 60 5.97 2.55 5.05
CA LEU A 60 6.04 1.45 6.01
C LEU A 60 5.84 0.09 5.32
N MET A 61 4.95 0.01 4.34
CA MET A 61 4.76 -1.18 3.51
C MET A 61 6.07 -1.59 2.85
N TRP A 62 6.72 -0.65 2.15
CA TRP A 62 7.99 -0.91 1.45
C TRP A 62 9.12 -1.25 2.41
N PHE A 63 9.18 -0.59 3.57
CA PHE A 63 10.18 -0.87 4.61
C PHE A 63 10.07 -2.29 5.17
N ILE A 64 8.87 -2.86 5.23
CA ILE A 64 8.66 -4.25 5.69
C ILE A 64 8.79 -5.23 4.52
N ALA A 65 8.19 -4.92 3.37
CA ALA A 65 8.11 -5.84 2.23
C ALA A 65 9.49 -6.12 1.62
N VAL A 66 10.36 -5.11 1.48
CA VAL A 66 11.68 -5.27 0.85
C VAL A 66 12.58 -6.23 1.64
N PRO A 67 12.77 -6.08 2.97
CA PRO A 67 13.53 -7.05 3.75
C PRO A 67 12.93 -8.46 3.72
N VAL A 68 11.60 -8.58 3.78
CA VAL A 68 10.95 -9.89 3.78
C VAL A 68 11.14 -10.60 2.43
N TRP A 69 10.91 -9.90 1.32
CA TRP A 69 11.18 -10.46 -0.01
C TRP A 69 12.66 -10.78 -0.22
N TRP A 70 13.57 -9.95 0.30
CA TRP A 70 15.00 -10.24 0.26
C TRP A 70 15.33 -11.57 0.93
N ILE A 71 14.80 -11.81 2.14
CA ILE A 71 15.02 -13.06 2.89
C ILE A 71 14.45 -14.26 2.14
N ILE A 72 13.22 -14.15 1.63
CA ILE A 72 12.55 -15.21 0.87
C ILE A 72 13.36 -15.57 -0.38
N GLU A 73 13.82 -14.56 -1.12
CA GLU A 73 14.51 -14.77 -2.38
C GLU A 73 15.97 -15.22 -2.19
N SER A 74 16.62 -14.81 -1.09
CA SER A 74 17.94 -15.30 -0.69
C SER A 74 17.93 -16.77 -0.25
N GLY A 75 16.77 -17.28 0.18
CA GLY A 75 16.61 -18.69 0.56
C GLY A 75 16.38 -19.64 -0.62
N LYS A 76 16.17 -19.13 -1.84
CA LYS A 76 16.04 -19.96 -3.05
C LYS A 76 17.42 -20.28 -3.60
N GLU A 77 17.69 -21.54 -3.91
CA GLU A 77 18.94 -21.95 -4.56
C GLU A 77 19.10 -21.22 -5.90
N GLY A 78 20.09 -20.33 -6.02
CA GLY A 78 20.41 -19.60 -7.26
C GLY A 78 20.62 -18.09 -7.08
N GLN A 79 20.49 -17.34 -8.18
CA GLN A 79 20.70 -15.88 -8.23
C GLN A 79 19.47 -15.04 -7.85
N GLY A 80 18.51 -15.62 -7.12
CA GLY A 80 17.24 -14.96 -6.81
C GLY A 80 17.42 -13.58 -6.18
N ALA A 81 18.22 -13.48 -5.12
CA ALA A 81 18.46 -12.20 -4.44
C ALA A 81 19.07 -11.13 -5.36
N ALA A 82 19.95 -11.52 -6.29
CA ALA A 82 20.55 -10.62 -7.26
C ALA A 82 19.53 -10.14 -8.31
N ILE A 83 18.67 -11.04 -8.78
CA ILE A 83 17.58 -10.71 -9.72
C ILE A 83 16.56 -9.78 -9.05
N PHE A 84 16.20 -10.04 -7.80
CA PHE A 84 15.32 -9.17 -7.01
C PHE A 84 15.94 -7.78 -6.83
N ALA A 85 17.21 -7.69 -6.45
CA ALA A 85 17.92 -6.41 -6.30
C ALA A 85 17.90 -5.58 -7.61
N ALA A 86 18.16 -6.23 -8.74
CA ALA A 86 18.17 -5.60 -10.05
C ALA A 86 16.77 -5.17 -10.52
N SER A 87 15.74 -5.93 -10.12
CA SER A 87 14.35 -5.67 -10.50
C SER A 87 13.67 -4.64 -9.60
N LEU A 88 14.18 -4.43 -8.37
CA LEU A 88 13.57 -3.58 -7.36
C LEU A 88 13.27 -2.14 -7.83
N PRO A 89 14.18 -1.44 -8.54
CA PRO A 89 13.89 -0.10 -9.06
C PRO A 89 12.71 -0.09 -10.04
N PHE A 90 12.57 -1.13 -10.86
CA PHE A 90 11.47 -1.26 -11.80
C PHE A 90 10.15 -1.53 -11.08
N ILE A 91 10.15 -2.42 -10.07
CA ILE A 91 8.96 -2.70 -9.26
C ILE A 91 8.50 -1.42 -8.55
N VAL A 92 9.43 -0.65 -7.96
CA VAL A 92 9.13 0.62 -7.31
C VAL A 92 8.53 1.61 -8.30
N LEU A 93 9.10 1.74 -9.51
CA LEU A 93 8.59 2.65 -10.53
C LEU A 93 7.17 2.28 -10.97
N VAL A 94 6.92 1.00 -11.23
CA VAL A 94 5.59 0.49 -11.59
C VAL A 94 4.58 0.75 -10.45
N PHE A 95 4.98 0.49 -9.20
CA PHE A 95 4.15 0.78 -8.04
C PHE A 95 3.79 2.27 -7.92
N VAL A 96 4.76 3.16 -8.11
CA VAL A 96 4.52 4.60 -8.02
C VAL A 96 3.48 5.03 -9.05
N VAL A 97 3.58 4.56 -10.29
CA VAL A 97 2.70 4.98 -11.38
C VAL A 97 1.32 4.34 -11.28
N ILE A 98 1.24 3.03 -11.01
CA ILE A 98 0.00 2.26 -11.11
C ILE A 98 -0.78 2.25 -9.79
N VAL A 99 -0.10 2.37 -8.64
CA VAL A 99 -0.74 2.26 -7.33
C VAL A 99 -0.74 3.61 -6.62
N LEU A 100 0.45 4.17 -6.35
CA LEU A 100 0.56 5.36 -5.50
C LEU A 100 -0.12 6.59 -6.12
N LEU A 101 0.07 6.81 -7.42
CA LEU A 101 -0.47 7.99 -8.12
C LEU A 101 -2.02 7.97 -8.15
N PRO A 102 -2.69 6.86 -8.51
CA PRO A 102 -4.14 6.73 -8.35
C PRO A 102 -4.62 6.91 -6.91
N GLU A 103 -3.94 6.32 -5.92
CA GLU A 103 -4.32 6.48 -4.51
C GLU A 103 -4.29 7.97 -4.08
N ILE A 104 -3.23 8.70 -4.47
CA ILE A 104 -3.10 10.13 -4.20
C ILE A 104 -4.26 10.91 -4.83
N LEU A 105 -4.57 10.65 -6.11
CA LEU A 105 -5.67 11.31 -6.82
C LEU A 105 -7.01 11.10 -6.12
N ILE A 106 -7.30 9.87 -5.70
CA ILE A 106 -8.55 9.52 -5.01
C ILE A 106 -8.66 10.29 -3.69
N VAL A 107 -7.60 10.29 -2.88
CA VAL A 107 -7.61 10.98 -1.58
C VAL A 107 -7.75 12.50 -1.75
N VAL A 108 -7.07 13.09 -2.74
CA VAL A 108 -7.17 14.54 -3.04
C VAL A 108 -8.58 14.90 -3.47
N ILE A 109 -9.12 14.22 -4.48
CA ILE A 109 -10.47 14.49 -5.01
C ILE A 109 -11.51 14.36 -3.89
N ARG A 110 -11.42 13.29 -3.10
CA ARG A 110 -12.31 13.06 -1.97
C ARG A 110 -12.22 14.17 -0.93
N ASN A 111 -11.01 14.62 -0.60
CA ASN A 111 -10.82 15.70 0.38
C ASN A 111 -11.38 17.04 -0.12
N GLU A 112 -11.22 17.36 -1.41
CA GLU A 112 -11.82 18.54 -2.03
C GLU A 112 -13.36 18.46 -2.01
N ILE A 113 -13.95 17.32 -2.35
CA ILE A 113 -15.40 17.10 -2.27
C ILE A 113 -15.89 17.30 -0.84
N VAL A 114 -15.25 16.67 0.15
CA VAL A 114 -15.66 16.77 1.56
C VAL A 114 -15.50 18.18 2.10
N LYS A 115 -14.50 18.94 1.65
CA LYS A 115 -14.32 20.35 1.99
C LYS A 115 -15.41 21.22 1.36
N LYS A 116 -15.88 20.90 0.16
CA LYS A 116 -16.94 21.62 -0.55
C LYS A 116 -18.33 21.40 0.05
N PHE A 117 -18.60 20.24 0.64
CA PHE A 117 -19.89 19.87 1.23
C PHE A 117 -19.97 20.05 2.76
N ARG A 118 -18.94 20.62 3.39
CA ARG A 118 -18.89 20.93 4.83
C ARG A 118 -18.95 22.43 5.04
#